data_AF-A0A957GN21-F1
#
_entry.id   AF-A0A957GN21-F1
#
_cell.length_a   1.000
_cell.length_b   1.000
_cell.length_c   1.000
_cell.angle_alpha   90.00
_cell.angle_beta   90.00
_cell.angle_gamma   90.00
#
_symmetry.space_group_name_H-M   'P 1'
#
loop_
_entity.id
_entity.type
_entity.pdbx_description
1 polymer ?
#
loop_
_entity_poly.entity_id
_entity_poly.type
_entity_poly.pdbx_seq_one_letter_code
_entity_poly.pdbx_strand_id
1 'polypeptide(L)'
;MQKVKVLNHRAHFLLEAAALVALGYWGFFIGEGIVPKICMAISVPFVVAMGWVAFGEPQSPAAFSLKGRILLALMLFLLAVLGLAMTNHAALAGTLGLTALLNVALLAVWRQG
;
A
#
# COMPACT_ATOMS: atom_id res chain seq x y z
N MET A 1 3.67 20.73 -17.05
CA MET A 1 2.97 20.27 -15.81
C MET A 1 2.33 18.89 -15.96
N GLN A 2 1.72 18.52 -17.11
CA GLN A 2 1.08 17.22 -17.35
C GLN A 2 2.00 16.00 -17.12
N LYS A 3 3.26 16.04 -17.59
CA LYS A 3 4.23 14.94 -17.45
C LYS A 3 4.50 14.54 -16.00
N VAL A 4 4.53 15.51 -15.09
CA VAL A 4 4.82 15.26 -13.67
C VAL A 4 3.64 14.59 -12.96
N LYS A 5 2.41 14.92 -13.35
CA LYS A 5 1.19 14.26 -12.84
C LYS A 5 1.16 12.78 -13.25
N VAL A 6 1.44 12.48 -14.52
CA VAL A 6 1.47 11.10 -15.04
C VAL A 6 2.55 10.29 -14.34
N LEU A 7 3.73 10.88 -14.13
CA LEU A 7 4.82 10.20 -13.42
C LEU A 7 4.45 9.91 -11.96
N ASN A 8 3.81 10.86 -11.28
CA ASN A 8 3.35 10.69 -9.89
C ASN A 8 2.30 9.56 -9.78
N HIS A 9 1.38 9.47 -10.73
CA HIS A 9 0.35 8.42 -10.76
C HIS A 9 0.97 7.03 -10.96
N ARG A 10 1.92 6.91 -11.89
CA ARG A 10 2.67 5.65 -12.10
C ARG A 10 3.48 5.27 -10.87
N ALA A 11 4.12 6.23 -10.23
CA ALA A 11 4.85 6.01 -8.98
C ALA A 11 3.91 5.55 -7.85
N HIS A 12 2.70 6.11 -7.77
CA HIS A 12 1.70 5.71 -6.78
C HIS A 12 1.31 4.24 -6.96
N PHE A 13 1.00 3.84 -8.19
CA PHE A 13 0.66 2.46 -8.52
C PHE A 13 1.79 1.47 -8.19
N LEU A 14 3.05 1.85 -8.51
CA LEU A 14 4.21 1.03 -8.15
C LEU A 14 4.38 0.91 -6.63
N LEU A 15 4.09 1.97 -5.88
CA LEU A 15 4.13 1.95 -4.43
C LEU A 15 3.02 1.05 -3.84
N GLU A 16 1.80 1.13 -4.36
CA GLU A 16 0.71 0.23 -3.96
C GLU A 16 1.09 -1.24 -4.19
N ALA A 17 1.64 -1.56 -5.36
CA ALA A 17 2.12 -2.90 -5.67
C ALA A 17 3.25 -3.34 -4.71
N ALA A 18 4.21 -2.46 -4.44
CA ALA A 18 5.30 -2.73 -3.50
C ALA A 18 4.78 -2.94 -2.06
N ALA A 19 3.76 -2.18 -1.63
CA ALA A 19 3.12 -2.35 -0.33
C ALA A 19 2.40 -3.69 -0.20
N LEU A 20 1.70 -4.14 -1.25
CA LEU A 20 1.08 -5.47 -1.29
C LEU A 20 2.10 -6.59 -1.21
N VAL A 21 3.21 -6.48 -1.94
CA VAL A 21 4.32 -7.46 -1.88
C VAL A 21 4.94 -7.49 -0.49
N ALA A 22 5.17 -6.32 0.12
CA ALA A 22 5.68 -6.20 1.48
C ALA A 22 4.76 -6.85 2.52
N LEU A 23 3.45 -6.66 2.39
CA LEU A 23 2.45 -7.27 3.27
C LEU A 23 2.38 -8.79 3.09
N GLY A 24 2.47 -9.29 1.86
CA GLY A 24 2.57 -10.73 1.60
C GLY A 24 3.85 -11.33 2.19
N TYR A 25 4.98 -10.61 2.07
CA TYR A 25 6.25 -11.02 2.69
C TYR A 25 6.14 -11.06 4.22
N TRP A 26 5.56 -10.02 4.84
CA TRP A 26 5.31 -10.02 6.28
C TRP A 26 4.38 -11.16 6.69
N GLY A 27 3.31 -11.44 5.94
CA GLY A 27 2.41 -12.57 6.16
C GLY A 27 3.12 -13.92 6.17
N PHE A 28 4.18 -14.09 5.37
CA PHE A 28 5.01 -15.30 5.38
C PHE A 28 5.83 -15.47 6.68
N PHE A 29 6.07 -14.39 7.43
CA PHE A 29 6.84 -14.42 8.68
C PHE A 29 5.99 -14.59 9.95
N ILE A 30 4.65 -14.49 9.86
CA ILE A 30 3.76 -14.57 11.04
C ILE A 30 3.42 -16.03 11.42
N GLY A 31 3.39 -16.95 10.46
CA GLY A 31 2.97 -18.34 10.71
C GLY A 31 4.11 -19.30 11.08
N GLU A 32 3.84 -20.27 11.95
CA GLU A 32 4.71 -21.44 12.15
C GLU A 32 4.29 -22.58 11.21
N GLY A 33 5.23 -23.06 10.37
CA GLY A 33 4.97 -24.10 9.37
C GLY A 33 4.66 -23.58 7.95
N ILE A 34 5.02 -24.35 6.92
CA ILE A 34 4.96 -23.92 5.50
C ILE A 34 3.55 -23.57 5.03
N VAL A 35 2.54 -24.35 5.41
CA VAL A 35 1.15 -24.17 4.97
C VAL A 35 0.54 -22.87 5.50
N PRO A 36 0.52 -22.59 6.83
CA PRO A 36 -0.02 -21.34 7.34
C PRO A 36 0.77 -20.10 6.86
N LYS A 37 2.09 -20.22 6.64
CA LYS A 37 2.89 -19.14 6.05
C LYS A 37 2.43 -18.76 4.66
N ILE A 38 2.21 -19.74 3.77
CA ILE A 38 1.73 -19.49 2.40
C ILE A 38 0.31 -18.93 2.44
N CYS A 39 -0.57 -19.50 3.28
CA CYS A 39 -1.93 -18.98 3.45
C CYS A 39 -1.93 -17.52 3.90
N MET A 40 -1.13 -17.14 4.90
CA MET A 40 -1.04 -15.74 5.36
C MET A 40 -0.40 -14.82 4.32
N ALA A 41 0.64 -15.28 3.63
CA ALA A 41 1.30 -14.51 2.57
C ALA A 41 0.36 -14.15 1.40
N ILE A 42 -0.67 -14.96 1.14
CA ILE A 42 -1.64 -14.70 0.07
C ILE A 42 -2.88 -13.99 0.61
N SER A 43 -3.44 -14.46 1.74
CA SER A 43 -4.69 -13.92 2.28
C SER A 43 -4.57 -12.48 2.75
N VAL A 44 -3.43 -12.07 3.33
CA VAL A 44 -3.19 -10.69 3.77
C VAL A 44 -3.25 -9.69 2.59
N PRO A 45 -2.43 -9.83 1.53
CA PRO A 45 -2.51 -8.92 0.39
C PRO A 45 -3.83 -9.06 -0.37
N PHE A 46 -4.46 -10.24 -0.38
CA PHE A 46 -5.76 -10.42 -1.04
C PHE A 46 -6.87 -9.63 -0.35
N VAL A 47 -6.99 -9.72 0.98
CA VAL A 47 -7.98 -8.95 1.76
C VAL A 47 -7.73 -7.44 1.61
N VAL A 48 -6.46 -7.03 1.62
CA VAL A 48 -6.06 -5.63 1.42
C VAL A 48 -6.45 -5.14 0.03
N ALA A 49 -6.17 -5.92 -1.02
CA ALA A 49 -6.54 -5.57 -2.39
C ALA A 49 -8.06 -5.49 -2.57
N MET A 50 -8.82 -6.42 -1.98
CA MET A 50 -10.29 -6.37 -2.00
C MET A 50 -10.82 -5.12 -1.29
N GLY A 51 -10.27 -4.77 -0.13
CA GLY A 51 -10.62 -3.54 0.58
C GLY A 51 -10.32 -2.29 -0.26
N TRP A 52 -9.20 -2.28 -0.97
CA TRP A 52 -8.85 -1.19 -1.88
C TRP A 52 -9.80 -1.09 -3.07
N VAL A 53 -10.13 -2.20 -3.73
CA VAL A 53 -11.11 -2.20 -4.84
C VAL A 53 -12.49 -1.74 -4.37
N ALA A 54 -12.92 -2.17 -3.18
CA ALA A 54 -14.25 -1.84 -2.66
C ALA A 54 -14.37 -0.37 -2.22
N PHE A 55 -13.36 0.18 -1.55
CA PHE A 55 -13.46 1.50 -0.89
C PHE A 55 -12.54 2.56 -1.51
N GLY A 56 -11.45 2.13 -2.12
CA GLY A 56 -10.38 2.96 -2.68
C GLY A 56 -10.53 3.25 -4.18
N GLU A 57 -11.40 2.56 -4.91
CA GLU A 57 -11.65 2.81 -6.34
C GLU A 57 -12.79 3.84 -6.52
N PRO A 58 -12.66 4.87 -7.38
CA PRO A 58 -13.64 5.96 -7.44
C PRO A 58 -14.95 5.56 -8.12
N GLN A 59 -14.97 4.50 -8.93
CA GLN A 59 -16.18 4.00 -9.60
C GLN A 59 -16.94 2.98 -8.75
N SER A 60 -16.38 2.57 -7.61
CA SER A 60 -17.05 1.66 -6.69
C SER A 60 -18.27 2.34 -6.04
N PRO A 61 -19.42 1.65 -5.95
CA PRO A 61 -20.61 2.18 -5.29
C PRO A 61 -20.40 2.46 -3.79
N ALA A 62 -19.36 1.87 -3.17
CA ALA A 62 -18.96 2.11 -1.79
C ALA A 62 -17.68 2.97 -1.66
N ALA A 63 -17.29 3.68 -2.73
CA ALA A 63 -16.09 4.50 -2.75
C ALA A 63 -16.09 5.54 -1.63
N PHE A 64 -14.99 5.62 -0.87
CA PHE A 64 -14.82 6.70 0.08
C PHE A 64 -14.60 8.04 -0.63
N SER A 65 -14.94 9.13 0.05
CA SER A 65 -14.54 10.47 -0.37
C SER A 65 -13.01 10.54 -0.55
N LEU A 66 -12.52 11.51 -1.35
CA LEU A 66 -11.09 11.67 -1.63
C LEU A 66 -10.22 11.61 -0.36
N LYS A 67 -10.67 12.22 0.75
CA LYS A 67 -9.98 12.19 2.05
C LYS A 67 -9.91 10.78 2.63
N GLY A 68 -11.01 10.02 2.54
CA GLY A 68 -11.06 8.63 3.02
C GLY A 68 -10.18 7.69 2.18
N ARG A 69 -10.11 7.89 0.86
CA ARG A 69 -9.20 7.15 -0.03
C ARG A 69 -7.73 7.40 0.33
N ILE A 70 -7.36 8.66 0.56
CA ILE A 70 -6.00 9.02 1.04
C ILE A 70 -5.72 8.36 2.40
N LEU A 71 -6.67 8.39 3.33
CA LEU A 71 -6.49 7.78 4.66
C LEU A 71 -6.32 6.27 4.58
N LEU A 72 -7.13 5.60 3.75
CA LEU A 72 -7.01 4.16 3.48
C LEU A 72 -5.61 3.85 2.89
N ALA A 73 -5.14 4.65 1.93
CA ALA A 73 -3.82 4.47 1.31
C ALA A 73 -2.73 4.56 2.39
N LEU A 74 -2.83 5.59 3.23
CA LEU A 74 -1.89 5.83 4.32
C LEU A 74 -1.85 4.63 5.28
N MET A 75 -3.01 4.10 5.65
CA MET A 75 -3.11 2.93 6.53
C MET A 75 -2.46 1.69 5.88
N LEU A 76 -2.69 1.44 4.59
CA LEU A 76 -2.06 0.32 3.88
C LEU A 76 -0.55 0.47 3.81
N PHE A 77 -0.05 1.67 3.49
CA PHE A 77 1.39 1.95 3.49
C PHE A 77 2.01 1.81 4.88
N LEU A 78 1.36 2.33 5.92
CA LEU A 78 1.80 2.16 7.32
C LEU A 78 1.88 0.68 7.71
N LEU A 79 0.87 -0.11 7.36
CA LEU A 79 0.85 -1.53 7.64
C LEU A 79 1.99 -2.26 6.91
N ALA A 80 2.25 -1.92 5.65
CA ALA A 80 3.36 -2.47 4.87
C ALA A 80 4.74 -2.12 5.46
N VAL A 81 4.93 -0.87 5.89
CA VAL A 81 6.16 -0.41 6.54
C VAL A 81 6.38 -1.12 7.88
N LEU A 82 5.32 -1.23 8.70
CA LEU A 82 5.39 -1.94 9.98
C LEU A 82 5.68 -3.42 9.78
N GLY A 83 5.05 -4.06 8.79
CA GLY A 83 5.31 -5.45 8.44
C GLY A 83 6.77 -5.67 8.04
N LEU A 84 7.32 -4.82 7.16
CA LEU A 84 8.73 -4.89 6.77
C LEU A 84 9.68 -4.62 7.95
N ALA A 85 9.36 -3.65 8.81
CA ALA A 85 10.16 -3.36 10.00
C ALA A 85 10.23 -4.57 10.95
N MET A 86 9.13 -5.32 11.11
CA MET A 86 9.10 -6.55 11.91
C MET A 86 9.87 -7.71 11.28
N THR A 87 10.10 -7.71 9.97
CA THR A 87 10.90 -8.75 9.28
C THR A 87 12.41 -8.45 9.25
N ASN A 88 12.90 -7.52 10.07
CA ASN A 88 14.32 -7.11 10.16
C ASN A 88 14.86 -6.46 8.86
N HIS A 89 13.99 -6.07 7.93
CA HIS A 89 14.33 -5.39 6.68
C HIS A 89 14.10 -3.87 6.80
N ALA A 90 14.73 -3.24 7.79
CA ALA A 90 14.54 -1.82 8.11
C ALA A 90 14.88 -0.87 6.95
N ALA A 91 15.86 -1.22 6.11
CA ALA A 91 16.22 -0.43 4.94
C ALA A 91 15.11 -0.41 3.86
N LEU A 92 14.43 -1.54 3.64
CA LEU A 92 13.29 -1.63 2.72
C LEU A 92 12.05 -0.92 3.31
N ALA A 93 11.82 -1.06 4.62
CA ALA A 93 10.76 -0.34 5.32
C ALA A 93 10.94 1.18 5.19
N GLY A 94 12.17 1.68 5.41
CA GLY A 94 12.50 3.10 5.32
C GLY A 94 12.34 3.67 3.91
N THR A 95 12.82 2.95 2.90
CA THR A 95 12.67 3.38 1.49
C THR A 95 11.21 3.37 1.05
N LEU A 96 10.43 2.33 1.38
CA LEU A 96 9.00 2.27 1.08
C LEU A 96 8.24 3.41 1.77
N GLY A 97 8.48 3.62 3.06
CA GLY A 97 7.83 4.66 3.86
C GLY A 97 8.16 6.07 3.40
N LEU A 98 9.44 6.36 3.12
CA LEU A 98 9.87 7.67 2.62
C LEU A 98 9.26 7.97 1.25
N THR A 99 9.25 7.00 0.35
CA THR A 99 8.70 7.17 -1.01
C THR A 99 7.18 7.32 -0.98
N ALA A 100 6.49 6.58 -0.11
CA ALA A 100 5.06 6.72 0.13
C ALA A 100 4.69 8.11 0.67
N LEU A 101 5.43 8.62 1.67
CA LEU A 101 5.22 9.96 2.22
C LEU A 101 5.40 11.05 1.15
N LEU A 102 6.46 10.96 0.35
CA LEU A 102 6.69 11.91 -0.76
C LEU A 102 5.56 11.86 -1.79
N ASN A 103 5.09 10.66 -2.14
CA ASN A 103 4.02 10.49 -3.12
C ASN A 103 2.68 11.04 -2.60
N VAL A 104 2.35 10.78 -1.34
CA VAL A 104 1.15 11.32 -0.67
C VAL A 104 1.23 12.86 -0.58
N ALA A 105 2.39 13.42 -0.24
CA ALA A 105 2.57 14.87 -0.21
C ALA A 105 2.33 15.50 -1.59
N LEU A 106 2.82 14.87 -2.67
CA LEU A 106 2.58 15.31 -4.05
C LEU A 106 1.11 15.20 -4.46
N LEU A 107 0.42 14.12 -4.07
CA LEU A 107 -1.03 13.95 -4.25
C LEU A 107 -1.83 15.06 -3.54
N ALA A 108 -1.47 15.36 -2.29
CA ALA A 108 -2.12 16.39 -1.49
C ALA A 108 -1.91 17.80 -2.06
N VAL A 109 -0.69 18.14 -2.46
CA VAL A 109 -0.34 19.45 -3.04
C VAL A 109 -1.05 19.67 -4.38
N TRP A 110 -1.19 18.63 -5.20
CA TRP A 110 -1.81 18.78 -6.52
C TRP A 110 -3.28 18.40 -6.62
N ARG A 111 -3.94 17.98 -5.53
CA ARG A 111 -5.32 17.43 -5.54
C ARG A 111 -5.54 16.46 -6.72
N GLN A 112 -4.56 15.63 -7.00
CA GLN A 112 -4.73 14.58 -8.01
C GLN A 112 -5.53 13.47 -7.33
N GLY A 113 -6.73 13.19 -7.82
CA GLY A 113 -7.68 12.26 -7.22
C GLY A 113 -8.52 11.60 -8.29
#